data_AF-A0A973HVC8-F1
#
_entry.id   AF-A0A973HVC8-F1
#
_cell.length_a   1.000
_cell.length_b   1.000
_cell.length_c   1.000
_cell.angle_alpha   90.00
_cell.angle_beta   90.00
_cell.angle_gamma   90.00
#
_symmetry.space_group_name_H-M   'P 1'
#
loop_
_entity.id
_entity.type
_entity.pdbx_description
1 polymer ?
#
loop_
_entity_poly.entity_id
_entity_poly.type
_entity_poly.pdbx_seq_one_letter_code
_entity_poly.pdbx_strand_id
1 'polypeptide(L)' 'MALPKAVVKRILTESGDGGLRVSGPALDLAVVAAEEYISRLATAALQSATENKRKTLMDADITNARARVG' A
#
# COMPACT_ATOMS: atom_id res chain seq x y z
N MET A 1 -9.61 6.59 6.88
CA MET A 1 -9.91 5.32 7.58
C MET A 1 -8.58 4.58 7.67
N ALA A 2 -8.11 4.23 8.86
CA ALA A 2 -6.78 3.67 9.02
C ALA A 2 -6.76 2.16 8.75
N LEU A 3 -5.66 1.62 8.19
CA LEU A 3 -5.48 0.19 8.00
C LEU A 3 -5.50 -0.54 9.36
N PRO A 4 -6.13 -1.73 9.45
CA PRO A 4 -6.12 -2.49 10.69
C PRO A 4 -4.70 -2.90 11.10
N LYS A 5 -4.25 -2.43 12.27
CA LYS A 5 -2.92 -2.73 12.84
C LYS A 5 -2.64 -4.23 12.90
N ALA A 6 -3.64 -5.06 13.16
CA ALA A 6 -3.49 -6.52 13.21
C ALA A 6 -3.06 -7.13 11.87
N VAL A 7 -3.59 -6.63 10.75
CA VAL A 7 -3.23 -7.10 9.40
C VAL A 7 -1.81 -6.67 9.05
N VAL A 8 -1.47 -5.41 9.31
CA VAL A 8 -0.11 -4.88 9.08
C VAL A 8 0.90 -5.64 9.93
N LYS A 9 0.60 -5.87 11.21
CA LYS A 9 1.45 -6.68 12.10
C LYS A 9 1.66 -8.09 11.55
N ARG A 10 0.60 -8.76 11.10
CA ARG A 10 0.69 -10.11 10.51
C ARG A 10 1.65 -10.12 9.34
N ILE A 11 1.52 -9.20 8.38
CA ILE A 11 2.40 -9.09 7.20
C ILE A 11 3.87 -8.89 7.62
N LEU A 12 4.12 -7.99 8.58
CA LEU A 12 5.47 -7.73 9.09
C LEU A 12 6.09 -8.97 9.75
N THR A 13 5.30 -9.75 10.49
CA THR A 13 5.79 -10.94 11.19
C THR A 13 5.83 -12.20 10.33
N GLU A 14 5.05 -12.25 9.24
CA GLU A 14 5.03 -13.36 8.27
C GLU A 14 6.33 -13.43 7.48
N SER A 15 7.01 -12.29 7.33
CA SER A 15 8.30 -12.18 6.64
C SER A 15 9.51 -12.53 7.54
N GLY A 16 9.30 -12.81 8.82
CA GLY A 16 10.38 -13.07 9.79
C GLY A 16 10.37 -14.50 10.33
N ASP A 17 11.54 -15.01 10.70
CA ASP A 17 11.70 -16.31 11.37
C ASP A 17 11.10 -16.28 12.79
N GLY A 18 9.78 -16.47 12.91
CA GLY A 18 9.02 -16.94 14.08
C GLY A 18 9.15 -16.23 15.45
N GLY A 19 10.13 -15.35 15.65
CA GLY A 19 10.51 -14.77 16.93
C GLY A 19 10.68 -13.25 16.89
N LEU A 20 10.58 -12.63 15.71
CA LEU A 20 10.66 -11.18 15.56
C LEU A 20 9.41 -10.51 16.13
N ARG A 21 9.59 -9.61 17.10
CA ARG A 21 8.51 -8.81 17.69
C ARG A 21 8.52 -7.40 17.12
N VAL A 22 7.33 -6.86 16.84
CA VAL A 22 7.15 -5.47 16.38
C VAL A 22 6.70 -4.62 17.56
N SER A 23 7.41 -3.52 17.84
CA SER A 23 7.01 -2.56 18.88
C SER A 23 5.77 -1.78 18.47
N GLY A 24 5.02 -1.24 19.43
CA GLY A 24 3.83 -0.42 19.17
C GLY A 24 4.09 0.75 18.22
N PRO A 25 5.08 1.63 18.49
CA PRO A 25 5.40 2.75 17.61
C PRO A 25 5.88 2.31 16.21
N ALA A 26 6.62 1.22 16.10
CA ALA A 26 7.04 0.70 14.79
C ALA A 26 5.84 0.21 13.96
N LEU A 27 4.86 -0.42 14.61
CA LEU A 27 3.61 -0.83 13.96
C LEU A 27 2.82 0.40 13.48
N ASP A 28 2.79 1.48 14.26
CA ASP A 28 2.11 2.71 13.88
C ASP A 28 2.77 3.37 12.66
N LEU A 29 4.11 3.44 12.65
CA LEU A 29 4.86 3.93 11.48
C LEU A 29 4.64 3.06 10.24
N ALA A 30 4.58 1.73 10.39
CA ALA A 30 4.32 0.83 9.27
C ALA A 30 2.92 1.01 8.68
N VAL A 31 1.91 1.26 9.52
CA VAL A 31 0.55 1.58 9.05
C VAL A 31 0.54 2.86 8.23
N VAL A 32 1.17 3.93 8.74
CA VAL A 32 1.27 5.21 8.01
C VAL A 32 1.99 5.03 6.68
N ALA A 33 3.14 4.36 6.68
CA ALA A 33 3.90 4.10 5.46
C ALA A 33 3.11 3.31 4.42
N ALA A 34 2.33 2.31 4.86
CA ALA A 34 1.47 1.53 3.97
C ALA A 34 0.34 2.39 3.37
N GLU A 35 -0.28 3.25 4.16
CA GLU A 35 -1.32 4.18 3.70
C GLU A 35 -0.79 5.21 2.71
N GLU A 36 0.39 5.78 2.98
CA GLU A 36 1.06 6.70 2.07
C GLU A 36 1.39 6.05 0.72
N TYR A 37 1.89 4.81 0.75
CA TYR A 37 2.14 4.05 -0.48
C TYR A 37 0.85 3.81 -1.27
N ILE A 38 -0.21 3.34 -0.62
CA ILE A 38 -1.52 3.11 -1.28
C ILE A 38 -2.07 4.43 -1.84
N SER A 39 -1.88 5.54 -1.13
CA SER A 39 -2.32 6.87 -1.59
C SER A 39 -1.59 7.28 -2.87
N ARG A 40 -0.24 7.15 -2.90
CA ARG A 40 0.56 7.45 -4.10
C ARG A 40 0.17 6.53 -5.27
N LEU A 41 0.00 5.24 -5.01
CA LEU A 41 -0.43 4.25 -6.00
C LEU A 41 -1.79 4.63 -6.60
N ALA A 42 -2.77 4.98 -5.74
CA ALA A 42 -4.10 5.36 -6.17
C ALA A 42 -4.08 6.62 -7.05
N THR A 43 -3.32 7.65 -6.65
CA THR A 43 -3.17 8.88 -7.45
C THR A 43 -2.61 8.56 -8.85
N ALA A 44 -1.53 7.79 -8.92
CA ALA A 44 -0.92 7.43 -10.21
C ALA A 44 -1.85 6.57 -11.08
N ALA A 45 -2.60 5.64 -10.49
CA ALA A 45 -3.55 4.79 -11.21
C ALA A 45 -4.75 5.61 -11.73
N LEU A 46 -5.29 6.53 -10.92
CA LEU A 46 -6.36 7.43 -11.32
C LEU A 46 -5.93 8.35 -12.46
N GLN A 47 -4.70 8.86 -12.41
CA GLN A 47 -4.13 9.63 -13.51
C GLN A 47 -4.09 8.81 -14.80
N SER A 48 -3.57 7.58 -14.76
CA SER A 48 -3.52 6.67 -15.91
C SER A 48 -4.92 6.39 -16.48
N ALA A 49 -5.92 6.11 -15.63
CA ALA A 49 -7.29 5.89 -16.10
C ALA A 49 -7.90 7.14 -16.74
N THR A 50 -7.62 8.31 -16.17
CA THR A 50 -8.09 9.61 -16.67
C THR A 50 -7.46 9.95 -18.03
N GLU A 51 -6.16 9.74 -18.19
CA GLU A 51 -5.44 9.90 -19.46
C GLU A 51 -6.02 9.01 -20.56
N ASN A 52 -6.48 7.82 -20.18
CA ASN A 52 -7.17 6.87 -21.06
C ASN A 52 -8.69 7.12 -21.20
N LYS A 53 -9.21 8.25 -20.70
CA LYS A 53 -10.64 8.64 -20.73
C LYS A 53 -11.58 7.61 -20.10
N ARG A 54 -11.10 6.82 -19.14
CA ARG A 54 -11.88 5.80 -18.42
C ARG A 54 -12.33 6.34 -17.05
N LYS A 55 -13.48 5.83 -16.59
CA LYS A 55 -14.01 6.08 -15.22
C LYS A 55 -13.80 4.90 -14.26
N THR A 56 -13.17 3.84 -14.75
CA THR A 56 -12.91 2.60 -14.02
C THR A 56 -11.41 2.32 -14.09
N LEU A 57 -10.80 2.11 -12.93
CA LEU A 57 -9.42 1.62 -12.83
C LEU A 57 -9.36 0.20 -13.38
N MET A 58 -8.37 -0.06 -14.23
CA MET A 58 -8.09 -1.38 -14.80
C MET A 58 -6.78 -1.92 -14.23
N ASP A 59 -6.55 -3.22 -14.35
CA ASP A 59 -5.33 -3.89 -13.90
C ASP A 59 -4.05 -3.22 -14.45
N ALA A 60 -4.12 -2.74 -15.69
CA ALA A 60 -3.04 -1.99 -16.33
C ALA A 60 -2.72 -0.67 -15.61
N ASP A 61 -3.71 0.04 -15.06
CA ASP A 61 -3.47 1.29 -14.32
C ASP A 61 -2.73 1.02 -13.02
N ILE A 62 -3.10 -0.05 -12.31
CA ILE A 62 -2.43 -0.47 -11.07
C ILE A 62 -1.00 -0.92 -11.38
N THR A 63 -0.81 -1.71 -12.43
CA THR A 63 0.50 -2.20 -12.87
C THR A 63 1.42 -1.04 -13.23
N ASN A 64 0.93 -0.08 -14.02
CA ASN A 64 1.68 1.11 -14.41
C ASN A 64 1.95 2.04 -13.22
N ALA A 65 0.97 2.21 -12.32
CA ALA A 65 1.14 3.00 -11.12
C ALA A 65 2.23 2.42 -10.21
N ARG A 66 2.23 1.11 -9.99
CA ARG A 66 3.25 0.41 -9.19
C ARG A 66 4.65 0.66 -9.75
N ALA A 67 4.83 0.56 -11.06
CA ALA A 67 6.12 0.84 -11.71
C ALA A 67 6.60 2.30 -11.52
N ARG A 68 5.68 3.25 -11.27
CA ARG A 68 6.02 4.67 -11.03
C ARG A 68 6.31 4.98 -9.57
N VAL A 69 5.62 4.32 -8.63
CA VAL A 69 5.68 4.67 -7.20
C VAL A 69 6.63 3.82 -6.37
N GLY A 70 7.06 2.66 -6.91
CA GLY A 70 8.03 1.75 -6.26
C GLY A 70 7.37 0.75 -5.32
#